data_AF-A0A1J3DZU7-F1
#
_entry.id   AF-A0A1J3DZU7-F1
#
_cell.length_a   1.000
_cell.length_b   1.000
_cell.length_c   1.000
_cell.angle_alpha   90.00
_cell.angle_beta   90.00
_cell.angle_gamma   90.00
#
_symmetry.space_group_name_H-M   'P 1'
#
loop_
_entity.id
_entity.type
_entity.pdbx_description
1 polymer ?
#
loop_
_entity_poly.entity_id
_entity_poly.type
_entity_poly.pdbx_seq_one_letter_code
_entity_poly.pdbx_strand_id
1 'polypeptide(L)'
;FTHLHFGVVRIGLTLHARKGLPVVARIALVDSRLKSYQQACIGTVQATLNAGTVFVTLLPNFNVSLKDPTLLNALKVQLQLVGAPMQEKSIVATLHHQIVYRVQDHALDLALPSSDDAQYLEVTSATQAPNSSQIPRQISREELLQRLPESWVTSYEKLHQATQTTLQSSDATFHSRQDGTTEIKFEK
;
A
#
# COMPACT_ATOMS: atom_id res chain seq x y z
N PHE A 1 -12.86 -16.10 23.05
CA PHE A 1 -12.56 -15.09 22.02
C PHE A 1 -13.45 -15.31 20.79
N THR A 2 -13.73 -14.25 20.05
CA THR A 2 -14.63 -14.21 18.88
C THR A 2 -14.09 -13.34 17.73
N HIS A 3 -13.13 -12.44 17.98
CA HIS A 3 -12.58 -11.50 17.01
C HIS A 3 -11.05 -11.38 17.10
N LEU A 4 -10.44 -10.95 15.99
CA LEU A 4 -9.07 -10.44 15.90
C LEU A 4 -9.13 -8.95 15.56
N HIS A 5 -8.40 -8.14 16.32
CA HIS A 5 -8.15 -6.73 16.01
C HIS A 5 -6.69 -6.57 15.57
N PHE A 6 -6.52 -6.07 14.36
CA PHE A 6 -5.23 -5.72 13.77
C PHE A 6 -4.88 -4.29 14.17
N GLY A 7 -3.91 -4.14 15.07
CA GLY A 7 -3.51 -2.83 15.61
C GLY A 7 -2.41 -2.16 14.79
N VAL A 8 -1.42 -2.93 14.31
CA VAL A 8 -0.28 -2.42 13.53
C VAL A 8 0.08 -3.38 12.40
N VAL A 9 0.35 -2.84 11.22
CA VAL A 9 0.92 -3.58 10.09
C VAL A 9 2.15 -2.82 9.59
N ARG A 10 3.34 -3.40 9.75
CA ARG A 10 4.59 -2.85 9.25
C ARG A 10 5.01 -3.62 7.99
N ILE A 11 5.30 -2.88 6.93
CA ILE A 11 5.74 -3.39 5.63
C ILE A 11 7.16 -2.90 5.38
N GLY A 12 8.06 -3.78 4.95
CA GLY A 12 9.39 -3.43 4.47
C GLY A 12 9.52 -3.83 3.01
N LEU A 13 10.03 -2.96 2.14
CA LEU A 13 10.19 -3.22 0.71
C LEU A 13 11.63 -2.96 0.28
N THR A 14 12.31 -4.03 -0.15
CA THR A 14 13.73 -4.03 -0.55
C THR A 14 13.85 -4.30 -2.05
N LEU A 15 14.46 -3.39 -2.81
CA LEU A 15 14.75 -3.57 -4.24
C LEU A 15 16.06 -4.35 -4.46
N HIS A 16 16.03 -5.37 -5.33
CA HIS A 16 17.20 -6.18 -5.70
C HIS A 16 17.87 -5.65 -6.98
N ALA A 17 18.23 -4.38 -6.96
CA ALA A 17 18.94 -3.71 -8.05
C ALA A 17 19.97 -2.71 -7.51
N ARG A 18 20.78 -2.11 -8.39
CA ARG A 18 21.78 -1.11 -7.98
C ARG A 18 21.09 0.07 -7.29
N LYS A 19 21.59 0.46 -6.11
CA LYS A 19 21.19 1.69 -5.43
C LYS A 19 21.27 2.90 -6.37
N GLY A 20 20.37 3.85 -6.17
CA GLY A 20 20.27 5.07 -6.96
C GLY A 20 19.55 4.96 -8.30
N LEU A 21 18.98 3.79 -8.65
CA LEU A 21 18.01 3.72 -9.73
C LEU A 21 16.73 4.47 -9.33
N PRO A 22 16.09 5.23 -10.24
CA PRO A 22 14.87 5.98 -9.97
C PRO A 22 13.64 5.06 -9.98
N VAL A 23 13.66 4.03 -9.13
CA VAL A 23 12.55 3.10 -8.96
C VAL A 23 11.55 3.70 -7.98
N VAL A 24 10.31 3.80 -8.43
CA VAL A 24 9.17 4.24 -7.62
C VAL A 24 8.33 3.02 -7.29
N ALA A 25 7.96 2.90 -6.02
CA ALA A 25 7.04 1.89 -5.52
C ALA A 25 5.76 2.55 -5.01
N ARG A 26 4.62 1.94 -5.35
CA ARG A 26 3.35 2.17 -4.66
C ARG A 26 2.99 0.93 -3.86
N ILE A 27 2.76 1.12 -2.57
CA ILE A 27 2.30 0.11 -1.62
C ILE A 27 0.88 0.50 -1.21
N ALA A 28 -0.03 -0.47 -1.11
CA ALA A 28 -1.33 -0.27 -0.49
C ALA A 28 -1.72 -1.48 0.36
N LEU A 29 -2.22 -1.24 1.56
CA LEU A 29 -2.82 -2.25 2.43
C LEU A 29 -4.33 -2.27 2.20
N VAL A 30 -4.92 -3.45 2.01
CA VAL A 30 -6.34 -3.57 1.68
C VAL A 30 -7.06 -4.64 2.51
N ASP A 31 -8.32 -4.37 2.89
CA ASP A 31 -9.28 -5.40 3.26
C ASP A 31 -9.97 -5.94 2.00
N SER A 32 -9.45 -7.05 1.50
CA SER A 32 -9.92 -7.65 0.25
C SER A 32 -11.29 -8.34 0.32
N ARG A 33 -11.99 -8.25 1.46
CA ARG A 33 -13.41 -8.63 1.58
C ARG A 33 -14.34 -7.61 0.91
N LEU A 34 -13.93 -6.34 0.84
CA LEU A 34 -14.73 -5.24 0.29
C LEU A 34 -14.60 -5.17 -1.24
N LYS A 35 -15.72 -5.05 -1.96
CA LYS A 35 -15.75 -5.17 -3.43
C LYS A 35 -15.22 -3.95 -4.20
N SER A 36 -15.29 -2.76 -3.59
CA SER A 36 -14.79 -1.51 -4.16
C SER A 36 -13.36 -1.27 -3.68
N TYR A 37 -12.43 -0.91 -4.57
CA TYR A 37 -11.06 -0.60 -4.13
C TYR A 37 -11.01 0.56 -3.14
N GLN A 38 -11.88 1.55 -3.35
CA GLN A 38 -11.99 2.76 -2.53
C GLN A 38 -12.31 2.43 -1.06
N GLN A 39 -13.25 1.50 -0.83
CA GLN A 39 -13.59 1.03 0.52
C GLN A 39 -12.58 0.01 1.07
N ALA A 40 -11.95 -0.77 0.18
CA ALA A 40 -10.96 -1.76 0.57
C ALA A 40 -9.62 -1.17 1.00
N CYS A 41 -9.26 0.02 0.49
CA CYS A 41 -7.95 0.64 0.71
C CYS A 41 -7.82 1.23 2.13
N ILE A 42 -7.13 0.49 3.02
CA ILE A 42 -6.87 0.92 4.40
C ILE A 42 -5.79 2.02 4.45
N GLY A 43 -4.90 2.06 3.47
CA GLY A 43 -3.89 3.10 3.33
C GLY A 43 -2.91 2.80 2.20
N THR A 44 -2.42 3.86 1.54
CA THR A 44 -1.45 3.75 0.44
C THR A 44 -0.29 4.71 0.63
N VAL A 45 0.92 4.26 0.26
CA VAL A 45 2.16 5.03 0.34
C VAL A 45 2.91 4.89 -0.99
N GLN A 46 3.42 6.01 -1.50
CA GLN A 46 4.32 6.09 -2.64
C GLN A 46 5.72 6.43 -2.14
N ALA A 47 6.74 5.67 -2.56
CA ALA A 47 8.12 5.85 -2.09
C ALA A 47 9.15 5.49 -3.17
N THR A 48 10.38 6.00 -3.04
CA THR A 48 11.51 5.61 -3.90
C THR A 48 12.33 4.50 -3.26
N LEU A 49 12.78 3.53 -4.07
CA LEU A 49 13.62 2.41 -3.62
C LEU A 49 15.12 2.64 -3.95
N ASN A 50 15.54 3.90 -4.01
CA ASN A 50 16.89 4.28 -4.43
C ASN A 50 17.96 4.05 -3.35
N ALA A 51 17.63 4.22 -2.06
CA ALA A 51 18.60 4.16 -0.96
C ALA A 51 18.78 2.76 -0.34
N GLY A 52 17.74 1.92 -0.39
CA GLY A 52 17.68 0.62 0.27
C GLY A 52 16.23 0.20 0.57
N THR A 53 16.02 -0.49 1.69
CA THR A 53 14.69 -0.90 2.16
C THR A 53 13.88 0.30 2.65
N VAL A 54 12.69 0.49 2.09
CA VAL A 54 11.68 1.42 2.65
C VAL A 54 10.84 0.67 3.67
N PHE A 55 10.60 1.26 4.84
CA PHE A 55 9.64 0.76 5.82
C PHE A 55 8.43 1.70 5.92
N VAL A 56 7.24 1.11 5.89
CA VAL A 56 5.95 1.77 6.12
C VAL A 56 5.32 1.12 7.34
N THR A 57 4.73 1.90 8.24
CA THR A 57 3.93 1.39 9.36
C THR A 57 2.54 1.97 9.25
N LEU A 58 1.53 1.09 9.19
CA LEU A 58 0.12 1.42 9.08
C LEU A 58 -0.60 0.98 10.36
N LEU A 59 -1.58 1.78 10.77
CA LEU A 59 -2.42 1.53 11.95
C LEU A 59 -3.85 1.24 11.45
N PRO A 60 -4.13 0.03 10.95
CA PRO A 60 -5.38 -0.24 10.24
C PRO A 60 -6.63 -0.20 11.14
N ASN A 61 -6.46 -0.24 12.47
CA ASN A 61 -7.53 -0.27 13.49
C ASN A 61 -8.68 -1.22 13.13
N PHE A 62 -8.34 -2.43 12.68
CA PHE A 62 -9.21 -3.23 11.83
C PHE A 62 -9.69 -4.50 12.53
N ASN A 63 -10.98 -4.77 12.51
CA ASN A 63 -11.63 -5.91 13.20
C ASN A 63 -12.13 -6.99 12.23
N VAL A 64 -11.84 -8.26 12.53
CA VAL A 64 -12.33 -9.44 11.78
C VAL A 64 -12.82 -10.51 12.75
N SER A 65 -13.94 -11.17 12.45
CA SER A 65 -14.43 -12.29 13.27
C SER A 65 -13.57 -13.55 13.06
N LEU A 66 -13.32 -14.30 14.13
CA LEU A 66 -12.73 -15.64 14.07
C LEU A 66 -13.63 -16.66 13.35
N LYS A 67 -14.90 -16.31 13.07
CA LYS A 67 -15.85 -17.10 12.28
C LYS A 67 -15.95 -16.64 10.81
N ASP A 68 -15.24 -15.58 10.43
CA ASP A 68 -15.25 -15.09 9.04
C ASP A 68 -14.46 -16.09 8.15
N PRO A 69 -15.09 -16.77 7.18
CA PRO A 69 -14.41 -17.73 6.31
C PRO A 69 -13.35 -17.08 5.42
N THR A 70 -13.37 -15.76 5.27
CA THR A 70 -12.40 -14.99 4.48
C THR A 70 -11.21 -14.47 5.31
N LEU A 71 -11.20 -14.64 6.64
CA LEU A 71 -10.19 -14.10 7.58
C LEU A 71 -8.75 -14.24 7.08
N LEU A 72 -8.34 -15.45 6.67
CA LEU A 72 -6.96 -15.74 6.22
C LEU A 72 -6.58 -15.03 4.90
N ASN A 73 -7.57 -14.55 4.16
CA ASN A 73 -7.40 -13.84 2.88
C ASN A 73 -7.76 -12.35 2.98
N ALA A 74 -8.31 -11.88 4.11
CA ALA A 74 -8.87 -10.54 4.23
C ALA A 74 -7.80 -9.47 3.98
N LEU A 75 -6.77 -9.42 4.83
CA LEU A 75 -5.70 -8.45 4.74
C LEU A 75 -4.72 -8.80 3.60
N LYS A 76 -4.59 -7.93 2.60
CA LYS A 76 -3.63 -8.08 1.49
C LYS A 76 -2.79 -6.81 1.30
N VAL A 77 -1.61 -6.97 0.70
CA VAL A 77 -0.77 -5.86 0.23
C VAL A 77 -0.78 -5.85 -1.29
N GLN A 78 -1.22 -4.75 -1.90
CA GLN A 78 -0.93 -4.45 -3.30
C GLN A 78 0.43 -3.77 -3.40
N LEU A 79 1.25 -4.23 -4.34
CA LEU A 79 2.55 -3.67 -4.67
C LEU A 79 2.61 -3.37 -6.17
N GLN A 80 3.02 -2.16 -6.53
CA GLN A 80 3.26 -1.75 -7.90
C GLN A 80 4.65 -1.09 -7.99
N LEU A 81 5.44 -1.41 -9.02
CA LEU A 81 6.79 -0.90 -9.21
C LEU A 81 6.93 -0.27 -10.61
N VAL A 82 7.55 0.91 -10.68
CA VAL A 82 7.85 1.64 -11.92
C VAL A 82 9.34 1.99 -11.95
N GLY A 83 9.95 1.90 -13.13
CA GLY A 83 11.39 2.17 -13.32
C GLY A 83 12.32 0.97 -13.04
N ALA A 84 11.77 -0.22 -12.76
CA ALA A 84 12.53 -1.46 -12.54
C ALA A 84 12.27 -2.55 -13.63
N PRO A 85 12.55 -2.30 -14.92
CA PRO A 85 12.49 -3.34 -15.93
C PRO A 85 13.59 -4.39 -15.68
N MET A 86 13.20 -5.65 -15.55
CA MET A 86 14.11 -6.78 -15.34
C MET A 86 13.71 -7.95 -16.24
N GLN A 87 14.58 -8.96 -16.33
CA GLN A 87 14.27 -10.19 -17.08
C GLN A 87 13.15 -10.96 -16.37
N GLU A 88 12.35 -11.70 -17.14
CA GLU A 88 11.10 -12.36 -16.71
C GLU A 88 11.20 -13.21 -15.42
N LYS A 89 12.38 -13.77 -15.14
CA LYS A 89 12.65 -14.65 -13.98
C LYS A 89 13.45 -13.97 -12.86
N SER A 90 13.71 -12.67 -12.95
CA SER A 90 14.43 -11.90 -11.92
C SER A 90 13.50 -11.53 -10.76
N ILE A 91 13.95 -11.78 -9.53
CA ILE A 91 13.25 -11.31 -8.32
C ILE A 91 13.52 -9.81 -8.17
N VAL A 92 12.54 -8.97 -8.53
CA VAL A 92 12.70 -7.50 -8.54
C VAL A 92 12.86 -6.93 -7.12
N ALA A 93 12.07 -7.40 -6.17
CA ALA A 93 12.05 -6.91 -4.80
C ALA A 93 11.59 -7.98 -3.81
N THR A 94 11.90 -7.79 -2.53
CA THR A 94 11.34 -8.57 -1.42
C THR A 94 10.43 -7.70 -0.55
N LEU A 95 9.23 -8.21 -0.27
CA LEU A 95 8.29 -7.65 0.68
C LEU A 95 8.42 -8.39 2.03
N HIS A 96 8.88 -7.68 3.05
CA HIS A 96 8.85 -8.11 4.45
C HIS A 96 7.57 -7.58 5.09
N HIS A 97 6.97 -8.32 6.02
CA HIS A 97 5.81 -7.85 6.78
C HIS A 97 5.90 -8.27 8.26
N GLN A 98 5.33 -7.46 9.13
CA GLN A 98 5.11 -7.74 10.55
C GLN A 98 3.71 -7.25 10.92
N ILE A 99 2.95 -8.05 11.65
CA ILE A 99 1.57 -7.76 12.01
C ILE A 99 1.43 -7.90 13.52
N VAL A 100 0.93 -6.85 14.19
CA VAL A 100 0.58 -6.86 15.61
C VAL A 100 -0.94 -6.88 15.73
N TYR A 101 -1.46 -7.90 16.39
CA TYR A 101 -2.88 -8.11 16.60
C TYR A 101 -3.18 -8.46 18.06
N ARG A 102 -4.41 -8.20 18.51
CA ARG A 102 -4.97 -8.72 19.77
C ARG A 102 -6.16 -9.63 19.45
N VAL A 103 -6.38 -10.65 20.29
CA VAL A 103 -7.56 -11.51 20.22
C VAL A 103 -8.58 -11.01 21.24
N GLN A 104 -9.85 -10.88 20.85
CA GLN A 104 -10.90 -10.32 21.69
C GLN A 104 -12.13 -11.23 21.78
N ASP A 105 -12.90 -11.08 22.85
CA ASP A 105 -14.19 -11.75 23.10
C ASP A 105 -15.40 -10.99 22.52
N HIS A 106 -15.24 -9.69 22.26
CA HIS A 106 -16.14 -8.83 21.49
C HIS A 106 -15.32 -7.91 20.56
N ALA A 107 -15.94 -7.37 19.51
CA ALA A 107 -15.30 -6.30 18.75
C ALA A 107 -15.31 -5.01 19.59
N LEU A 108 -14.15 -4.42 19.84
CA LEU A 108 -14.01 -3.11 20.50
C LEU A 108 -13.25 -2.17 19.58
N ASP A 109 -13.98 -1.41 18.79
CA ASP A 109 -13.41 -0.29 18.05
C ASP A 109 -13.02 0.82 19.04
N LEU A 110 -11.87 1.45 18.80
CA LEU A 110 -11.66 2.81 19.29
C LEU A 110 -12.54 3.74 18.45
N ALA A 111 -13.27 4.64 19.11
CA ALA A 111 -13.99 5.70 18.41
C ALA A 111 -13.00 6.53 17.59
N LEU A 112 -13.10 6.41 16.26
CA LEU A 112 -12.37 7.27 15.34
C LEU A 112 -12.89 8.72 15.52
N PRO A 113 -12.04 9.74 15.40
CA PRO A 113 -12.52 11.11 15.27
C PRO A 113 -13.40 11.19 14.02
N SER A 114 -14.56 11.85 14.12
CA SER A 114 -15.54 11.93 13.04
C SER A 114 -15.06 12.88 11.93
N SER A 115 -14.35 12.32 10.97
CA SER A 115 -14.02 12.88 9.65
C SER A 115 -14.34 11.79 8.62
N ASP A 116 -14.89 12.19 7.48
CA ASP A 116 -15.23 11.27 6.36
C ASP A 116 -14.00 10.93 5.49
N ASP A 117 -12.80 11.34 5.93
CA ASP A 117 -11.58 11.34 5.13
C ASP A 117 -10.68 10.13 5.46
N ALA A 118 -10.18 9.45 4.43
CA ALA A 118 -9.24 8.35 4.60
C ALA A 118 -7.88 8.85 5.16
N GLN A 119 -7.34 8.18 6.19
CA GLN A 119 -6.14 8.63 6.90
C GLN A 119 -4.88 8.57 6.02
N TYR A 120 -4.52 9.69 5.42
CA TYR A 120 -3.26 9.90 4.70
C TYR A 120 -2.09 9.96 5.68
N LEU A 121 -1.01 9.20 5.41
CA LEU A 121 0.14 9.10 6.30
C LEU A 121 1.45 9.19 5.48
N GLU A 122 1.97 10.41 5.35
CA GLU A 122 3.22 10.70 4.64
C GLU A 122 4.42 10.14 5.44
N VAL A 123 5.10 9.14 4.87
CA VAL A 123 6.27 8.51 5.51
C VAL A 123 7.55 9.14 4.97
N THR A 124 8.12 10.08 5.74
CA THR A 124 9.46 10.63 5.47
C THR A 124 10.53 9.54 5.57
N SER A 125 11.54 9.56 4.70
CA SER A 125 12.52 8.48 4.59
C SER A 125 13.52 8.44 5.77
N ALA A 126 13.79 7.24 6.27
CA ALA A 126 14.78 7.03 7.33
C ALA A 126 16.22 7.13 6.78
N THR A 127 17.00 8.05 7.33
CA THR A 127 18.39 8.29 6.93
C THR A 127 19.39 7.56 7.82
N GLN A 128 20.18 6.64 7.24
CA GLN A 128 21.60 6.42 7.56
C GLN A 128 22.25 5.47 6.55
N ALA A 129 23.57 5.56 6.39
CA ALA A 129 24.37 4.82 5.41
C ALA A 129 25.43 3.94 6.10
N PRO A 130 26.12 3.07 5.33
CA PRO A 130 27.54 3.35 5.16
C PRO A 130 28.09 3.23 3.71
N ASN A 131 29.01 4.14 3.41
CA ASN A 131 30.32 3.96 2.75
C ASN A 131 30.43 3.29 1.35
N SER A 132 30.56 4.15 0.32
CA SER A 132 31.40 4.02 -0.90
C SER A 132 31.16 2.83 -1.88
N SER A 133 31.38 2.95 -3.20
CA SER A 133 31.84 4.07 -4.03
C SER A 133 30.87 4.29 -5.22
N GLN A 134 31.00 5.42 -5.94
CA GLN A 134 29.93 6.00 -6.77
C GLN A 134 28.65 6.29 -5.98
N ILE A 135 28.63 7.42 -5.26
CA ILE A 135 27.39 8.00 -4.72
C ILE A 135 26.44 8.24 -5.91
N PRO A 136 25.27 7.60 -5.97
CA PRO A 136 24.32 7.90 -7.03
C PRO A 136 23.77 9.30 -6.84
N ARG A 137 23.56 10.05 -7.94
CA ARG A 137 23.00 11.41 -7.89
C ARG A 137 21.73 11.43 -7.04
N GLN A 138 21.80 12.12 -5.91
CA GLN A 138 20.61 12.52 -5.17
C GLN A 138 19.82 13.48 -6.05
N ILE A 139 18.64 13.05 -6.49
CA ILE A 139 17.71 13.88 -7.25
C ILE A 139 17.06 14.91 -6.32
N SER A 140 16.74 16.09 -6.84
CA SER A 140 16.02 17.11 -6.08
C SER A 140 14.55 16.71 -5.82
N ARG A 141 13.82 17.44 -4.98
CA ARG A 141 12.38 17.18 -4.75
C ARG A 141 11.57 17.40 -6.02
N GLU A 142 11.97 18.36 -6.84
CA GLU A 142 11.36 18.74 -8.11
C GLU A 142 11.66 17.66 -9.18
N GLU A 143 12.92 17.20 -9.26
CA GLU A 143 13.29 16.07 -10.11
C GLU A 143 12.56 14.77 -9.70
N LEU A 144 12.29 14.59 -8.40
CA LEU A 144 11.49 13.47 -7.90
C LEU A 144 10.01 13.62 -8.31
N LEU A 145 9.38 14.76 -8.11
CA LEU A 145 7.98 15.02 -8.49
C LEU A 145 7.74 14.89 -10.01
N GLN A 146 8.77 15.09 -10.84
CA GLN A 146 8.74 14.80 -12.27
C GLN A 146 8.86 13.30 -12.62
N ARG A 147 9.30 12.45 -11.68
CA ARG A 147 9.50 11.00 -11.87
C ARG A 147 8.41 10.14 -11.20
N LEU A 148 7.68 10.69 -10.24
CA LEU A 148 6.51 10.05 -9.65
C LEU A 148 5.34 10.05 -10.67
N PRO A 149 4.67 8.91 -10.91
CA PRO A 149 3.45 8.88 -11.71
C PRO A 149 2.35 9.74 -11.09
N GLU A 150 1.66 10.54 -11.91
CA GLU A 150 0.49 11.33 -11.50
C GLU A 150 -0.71 10.45 -11.17
N SER A 151 -0.81 9.28 -11.80
CA SER A 151 -1.81 8.28 -11.47
C SER A 151 -1.27 6.86 -11.48
N TRP A 152 -1.95 5.99 -10.71
CA TRP A 152 -1.72 4.56 -10.67
C TRP A 152 -3.02 3.83 -10.97
N VAL A 153 -2.96 2.82 -11.83
CA VAL A 153 -4.12 2.00 -12.21
C VAL A 153 -4.05 0.67 -11.47
N THR A 154 -5.13 0.28 -10.80
CA THR A 154 -5.30 -1.03 -10.16
C THR A 154 -6.43 -1.81 -10.81
N SER A 155 -6.26 -3.12 -10.97
CA SER A 155 -7.28 -4.04 -11.48
C SER A 155 -8.01 -4.76 -10.35
N TYR A 156 -8.07 -4.14 -9.17
CA TYR A 156 -8.57 -4.74 -7.93
C TYR A 156 -9.97 -5.34 -8.08
N GLU A 157 -10.89 -4.61 -8.70
CA GLU A 157 -12.29 -5.02 -8.88
C GLU A 157 -12.40 -6.33 -9.68
N LYS A 158 -11.41 -6.68 -10.50
CA LYS A 158 -11.35 -7.94 -11.26
C LYS A 158 -11.11 -9.16 -10.34
N LEU A 159 -10.58 -8.95 -9.14
CA LEU A 159 -10.48 -9.96 -8.07
C LEU A 159 -11.89 -10.34 -7.57
N HIS A 160 -12.86 -9.44 -7.67
CA HIS A 160 -14.26 -9.61 -7.26
C HIS A 160 -15.24 -9.80 -8.44
N GLN A 161 -14.78 -9.78 -9.70
CA GLN A 161 -15.67 -9.90 -10.87
C GLN A 161 -16.36 -11.27 -11.01
N ALA A 162 -15.96 -12.28 -10.21
CA ALA A 162 -16.76 -13.49 -10.00
C ALA A 162 -18.08 -13.23 -9.24
N THR A 163 -18.25 -12.08 -8.57
CA THR A 163 -19.45 -11.72 -7.78
C THR A 163 -19.61 -10.19 -7.61
N GLN A 164 -20.06 -9.52 -8.68
CA GLN A 164 -20.56 -8.12 -8.79
C GLN A 164 -21.37 -7.56 -7.59
N THR A 165 -21.67 -6.26 -7.41
CA THR A 165 -20.98 -4.92 -7.42
C THR A 165 -21.96 -3.95 -6.67
N THR A 166 -21.84 -2.64 -6.36
CA THR A 166 -20.86 -1.51 -6.38
C THR A 166 -21.30 -0.49 -5.28
N LEU A 167 -20.46 0.44 -4.82
CA LEU A 167 -20.67 1.91 -4.65
C LEU A 167 -19.59 2.57 -3.74
N GLN A 168 -19.69 3.88 -3.45
CA GLN A 168 -18.55 4.81 -3.26
C GLN A 168 -18.42 5.49 -1.87
N SER A 169 -17.25 6.08 -1.57
CA SER A 169 -17.07 7.45 -1.00
C SER A 169 -15.57 7.85 -0.87
N SER A 170 -15.27 9.15 -0.78
CA SER A 170 -13.95 9.85 -0.84
C SER A 170 -12.88 9.42 0.21
N ASP A 171 -11.60 9.84 0.13
CA ASP A 171 -10.96 10.83 -0.77
C ASP A 171 -9.60 10.35 -1.34
N ALA A 172 -8.94 11.20 -2.13
CA ALA A 172 -8.12 10.92 -3.31
C ALA A 172 -8.99 10.59 -4.56
N THR A 173 -8.57 11.04 -5.74
CA THR A 173 -9.39 10.97 -6.95
C THR A 173 -9.34 9.59 -7.62
N PHE A 174 -10.25 8.73 -7.18
CA PHE A 174 -10.55 7.43 -7.79
C PHE A 174 -11.44 7.58 -9.04
N HIS A 175 -10.96 7.10 -10.19
CA HIS A 175 -11.71 7.05 -11.44
C HIS A 175 -11.84 5.61 -11.93
N SER A 176 -13.04 5.01 -11.86
CA SER A 176 -13.31 3.70 -12.48
C SER A 176 -13.39 3.83 -14.00
N ARG A 177 -12.60 3.03 -14.71
CA ARG A 177 -12.50 2.97 -16.17
C ARG A 177 -13.43 1.90 -16.75
N GLN A 178 -13.82 2.08 -18.01
CA GLN A 178 -14.75 1.18 -18.72
C GLN A 178 -14.22 -0.26 -18.88
N ASP A 179 -12.91 -0.48 -18.72
CA ASP A 179 -12.27 -1.79 -18.77
C ASP A 179 -12.32 -2.56 -17.43
N GLY A 180 -12.98 -1.99 -16.40
CA GLY A 180 -13.05 -2.58 -15.05
C GLY A 180 -11.76 -2.43 -14.25
N THR A 181 -10.99 -1.38 -14.48
CA THR A 181 -9.88 -0.97 -13.61
C THR A 181 -10.19 0.36 -12.90
N THR A 182 -9.61 0.59 -11.73
CA THR A 182 -9.71 1.85 -11.00
C THR A 182 -8.37 2.60 -11.09
N GLU A 183 -8.41 3.82 -11.61
CA GLU A 183 -7.30 4.76 -11.60
C GLU A 183 -7.33 5.63 -10.35
N ILE A 184 -6.16 5.97 -9.82
CA ILE A 184 -5.97 6.70 -8.57
C ILE A 184 -4.99 7.82 -8.86
N LYS A 185 -5.44 9.07 -8.76
CA LYS A 185 -4.59 10.25 -8.95
C LYS A 185 -4.07 10.80 -7.62
N PHE A 186 -2.88 11.39 -7.68
CA PHE A 186 -2.28 12.16 -6.60
C PHE A 186 -2.08 13.60 -7.07
N GLU A 187 -2.45 14.57 -6.24
CA GLU A 187 -2.12 15.98 -6.47
C GLU A 187 -0.60 16.22 -6.24
N LYS A 188 -0.07 17.32 -6.78
CA LYS A 188 1.37 17.62 -6.89
C LYS A 188 1.74 18.96 -6.27
#